data_AF-A0A1Q7EIP6-F1
#
_entry.id   AF-A0A1Q7EIP6-F1
#
_cell.length_a   1.000
_cell.length_b   1.000
_cell.length_c   1.000
_cell.angle_alpha   90.00
_cell.angle_beta   90.00
_cell.angle_gamma   90.00
#
_symmetry.space_group_name_H-M   'P 1'
#
loop_
_entity.id
_entity.type
_entity.pdbx_description
1 polymer ?
#
loop_
_entity_poly.entity_id
_entity_poly.type
_entity_poly.pdbx_seq_one_letter_code
_entity_poly.pdbx_strand_id
1 'polypeptide(L)'
;MEIRSAIDRYDRALVMAGPERNWGAREARILAGMGEARYWLGEYRSATEALNRAVTLAEEHDDLFALALALRFLGDIAINFEADVDKAEKLLDRSLQAAEQLGEPWAIVRTLLFAGWVPWTRERYQEAEVIWRRALDMVDPKDHWSRVRALTALSINHSQMNDHEGALKLIDEAGALAGEASDQFTIANTAVQRGRVLDDLERREESLPWFDRGVAIFSELGARWELADARAARGIAKRELGRLDEAEEDLRYAIRIAEELGDRQLPGWTWRALALVAERRGDKAEAEERWRRSREAESRGPH
;
A
#
# COMPACT_ATOMS: atom_id res chain seq x y z
N MET A 1 -15.33 8.86 -6.20
CA MET A 1 -16.28 9.08 -7.32
C MET A 1 -15.55 9.19 -8.66
N GLU A 2 -14.40 9.86 -8.71
CA GLU A 2 -13.63 10.08 -9.95
C GLU A 2 -12.99 8.82 -10.56
N ILE A 3 -12.46 7.89 -9.74
CA ILE A 3 -11.83 6.64 -10.23
C ILE A 3 -12.83 5.71 -10.92
N ARG A 4 -14.03 5.52 -10.35
CA ARG A 4 -15.11 4.75 -11.00
C ARG A 4 -15.59 5.43 -12.30
N SER A 5 -15.56 6.75 -12.34
CA SER A 5 -15.84 7.52 -13.56
C SER A 5 -14.71 7.39 -14.60
N ALA A 6 -13.45 7.22 -14.18
CA ALA A 6 -12.35 6.91 -15.09
C ALA A 6 -12.51 5.52 -15.70
N ILE A 7 -12.90 4.50 -14.91
CA ILE A 7 -13.20 3.15 -15.42
C ILE A 7 -14.35 3.19 -16.44
N ASP A 8 -15.47 3.87 -16.15
CA ASP A 8 -16.58 4.03 -17.12
C ASP A 8 -16.14 4.77 -18.39
N ARG A 9 -15.23 5.75 -18.28
CA ARG A 9 -14.62 6.40 -19.47
C ARG A 9 -13.74 5.45 -20.26
N TYR A 10 -12.96 4.60 -19.60
CA TYR A 10 -12.14 3.60 -20.27
C TYR A 10 -12.99 2.51 -20.93
N ASP A 11 -14.03 2.02 -20.26
CA ASP A 11 -14.98 1.05 -20.83
C ASP A 11 -15.66 1.62 -22.07
N ARG A 12 -16.12 2.88 -22.00
CA ARG A 12 -16.68 3.58 -23.16
C ARG A 12 -15.66 3.80 -24.26
N ALA A 13 -14.41 4.13 -23.92
CA ALA A 13 -13.35 4.28 -24.90
C ALA A 13 -13.09 2.96 -25.65
N LEU A 14 -13.08 1.82 -24.95
CA LEU A 14 -12.94 0.48 -25.53
C LEU A 14 -14.15 0.09 -26.39
N VAL A 15 -15.37 0.36 -25.92
CA VAL A 15 -16.61 0.07 -26.69
C VAL A 15 -16.72 0.95 -27.94
N MET A 16 -16.38 2.24 -27.84
CA MET A 16 -16.39 3.17 -28.97
C MET A 16 -15.27 2.89 -29.97
N ALA A 17 -14.15 2.31 -29.53
CA ALA A 17 -13.01 1.98 -30.38
C ALA A 17 -13.29 0.86 -31.40
N GLY A 18 -14.36 0.08 -31.23
CA GLY A 18 -14.72 -1.01 -32.15
C GLY A 18 -13.87 -2.27 -31.94
N PRO A 19 -13.95 -3.27 -32.86
CA PRO A 19 -13.43 -4.62 -32.61
C PRO A 19 -11.91 -4.66 -32.33
N GLU A 20 -11.54 -5.49 -31.34
CA GLU A 20 -10.23 -5.70 -30.68
C GLU A 20 -8.98 -5.82 -31.57
N ARG A 21 -9.12 -5.97 -32.90
CA ARG A 21 -7.99 -6.35 -33.77
C ARG A 21 -7.07 -5.20 -34.23
N ASN A 22 -7.41 -3.93 -33.99
CA ASN A 22 -6.72 -2.80 -34.63
C ASN A 22 -6.06 -1.78 -33.69
N TRP A 23 -6.06 -1.98 -32.36
CA TRP A 23 -5.64 -0.93 -31.42
C TRP A 23 -4.31 -1.18 -30.68
N GLY A 24 -3.83 -2.43 -30.63
CA GLY A 24 -2.47 -2.80 -30.20
C GLY A 24 -1.94 -2.00 -29.00
N ALA A 25 -0.92 -1.17 -29.23
CA ALA A 25 -0.30 -0.31 -28.20
C ALA A 25 -1.29 0.63 -27.46
N ARG A 26 -2.31 1.16 -28.13
CA ARG A 26 -3.31 2.03 -27.46
C ARG A 26 -4.21 1.23 -26.51
N GLU A 27 -4.60 0.03 -26.92
CA GLU A 27 -5.37 -0.89 -26.06
C GLU A 27 -4.53 -1.29 -24.84
N ALA A 28 -3.25 -1.61 -25.03
CA ALA A 28 -2.33 -1.92 -23.93
C ALA A 28 -2.29 -0.80 -22.87
N ARG A 29 -2.17 0.47 -23.30
CA ARG A 29 -2.16 1.61 -22.38
C ARG A 29 -3.48 1.82 -21.65
N ILE A 30 -4.61 1.68 -22.35
CA ILE A 30 -5.94 1.80 -21.74
C ILE A 30 -6.13 0.70 -20.69
N LEU A 31 -5.79 -0.54 -21.02
CA LEU A 31 -5.90 -1.67 -20.10
C LEU A 31 -4.96 -1.53 -18.90
N ALA A 32 -3.74 -1.03 -19.10
CA ALA A 32 -2.82 -0.74 -18.00
C ALA A 32 -3.40 0.33 -17.05
N GLY A 33 -3.98 1.40 -17.60
CA GLY A 33 -4.66 2.44 -16.81
C GLY A 33 -5.94 1.97 -16.11
N MET A 34 -6.72 1.08 -16.74
CA MET A 34 -7.86 0.41 -16.08
C MET A 34 -7.41 -0.51 -14.96
N GLY A 35 -6.35 -1.28 -15.20
CA GLY A 35 -5.73 -2.16 -14.22
C GLY A 35 -5.27 -1.38 -12.99
N GLU A 36 -4.59 -0.25 -13.20
CA GLU A 36 -4.24 0.70 -12.14
C GLU A 36 -5.48 1.21 -11.38
N ALA A 37 -6.51 1.69 -12.09
CA ALA A 37 -7.71 2.22 -11.46
C ALA A 37 -8.43 1.16 -10.60
N ARG A 38 -8.51 -0.08 -11.10
CA ARG A 38 -9.09 -1.22 -10.37
C ARG A 38 -8.22 -1.63 -9.18
N TYR A 39 -6.91 -1.60 -9.32
CA TYR A 39 -5.96 -1.82 -8.22
C TYR A 39 -6.22 -0.85 -7.07
N TRP A 40 -6.34 0.45 -7.35
CA TRP A 40 -6.65 1.47 -6.33
C TRP A 40 -8.05 1.36 -5.73
N LEU A 41 -8.97 0.64 -6.38
CA LEU A 41 -10.29 0.31 -5.81
C LEU A 41 -10.29 -0.99 -4.99
N GLY A 42 -9.16 -1.69 -4.89
CA GLY A 42 -9.06 -3.01 -4.26
C GLY A 42 -9.69 -4.14 -5.10
N GLU A 43 -10.02 -3.87 -6.36
CA GLU A 43 -10.62 -4.85 -7.29
C GLU A 43 -9.53 -5.73 -7.91
N TYR A 44 -8.67 -6.35 -7.07
CA TYR A 44 -7.40 -6.97 -7.47
C TYR A 44 -7.53 -8.04 -8.55
N ARG A 45 -8.58 -8.88 -8.51
CA ARG A 45 -8.80 -9.89 -9.56
C ARG A 45 -9.01 -9.26 -10.94
N SER A 46 -9.91 -8.29 -11.01
CA SER A 46 -10.22 -7.56 -12.25
C SER A 46 -9.08 -6.63 -12.68
N ALA A 47 -8.25 -6.17 -11.73
CA ALA A 47 -7.00 -5.49 -12.03
C ALA A 47 -6.01 -6.45 -12.70
N THR A 48 -5.75 -7.62 -12.11
CA THR A 48 -4.84 -8.64 -12.64
C THR A 48 -5.23 -9.09 -14.06
N GLU A 49 -6.51 -9.30 -14.34
CA GLU A 49 -7.00 -9.64 -15.68
C GLU A 49 -6.65 -8.56 -16.71
N ALA A 50 -6.95 -7.29 -16.41
CA ALA A 50 -6.66 -6.17 -17.30
C ALA A 50 -5.15 -5.96 -17.48
N LEU A 51 -4.37 -6.04 -16.39
CA LEU A 51 -2.92 -5.85 -16.40
C LEU A 51 -2.22 -6.97 -17.18
N ASN A 52 -2.62 -8.23 -17.03
CA ASN A 52 -2.05 -9.33 -17.82
C ASN A 52 -2.31 -9.16 -19.32
N ARG A 53 -3.54 -8.74 -19.70
CA ARG A 53 -3.84 -8.43 -21.10
C ARG A 53 -3.01 -7.25 -21.61
N ALA A 54 -2.83 -6.22 -20.77
CA ALA A 54 -1.97 -5.09 -21.10
C ALA A 54 -0.51 -5.51 -21.32
N VAL A 55 0.04 -6.42 -20.51
CA VAL A 55 1.39 -6.97 -20.68
C VAL A 55 1.51 -7.68 -22.03
N THR A 56 0.59 -8.58 -22.38
CA THR A 56 0.63 -9.30 -23.67
C THR A 56 0.62 -8.34 -24.85
N LEU A 57 -0.28 -7.35 -24.85
CA LEU A 57 -0.36 -6.38 -25.94
C LEU A 57 0.85 -5.43 -25.98
N ALA A 58 1.38 -5.06 -24.81
CA ALA A 58 2.57 -4.23 -24.74
C ALA A 58 3.80 -4.94 -25.30
N GLU A 59 3.95 -6.24 -25.05
CA GLU A 59 5.01 -7.08 -25.63
C GLU A 59 4.84 -7.27 -27.14
N GLU A 60 3.61 -7.53 -27.62
CA GLU A 60 3.32 -7.69 -29.05
C GLU A 60 3.58 -6.42 -29.88
N HIS A 61 3.55 -5.26 -29.24
CA HIS A 61 3.64 -3.94 -29.88
C HIS A 61 4.82 -3.08 -29.39
N ASP A 62 5.76 -3.66 -28.64
CA ASP A 62 6.94 -2.99 -28.08
C ASP A 62 6.62 -1.70 -27.28
N ASP A 63 5.48 -1.67 -26.57
CA ASP A 63 5.07 -0.53 -25.74
C ASP A 63 5.66 -0.60 -24.33
N LEU A 64 6.89 -0.11 -24.19
CA LEU A 64 7.63 -0.12 -22.91
C LEU A 64 6.92 0.62 -21.78
N PHE A 65 6.14 1.67 -22.09
CA PHE A 65 5.39 2.42 -21.08
C PHE A 65 4.27 1.58 -20.47
N ALA A 66 3.43 0.98 -21.31
CA ALA A 66 2.34 0.10 -20.85
C ALA A 66 2.91 -1.12 -20.12
N LEU A 67 4.02 -1.68 -20.60
CA LEU A 67 4.68 -2.82 -19.98
C LEU A 67 5.20 -2.47 -18.57
N ALA A 68 5.95 -1.37 -18.43
CA ALA A 68 6.46 -0.92 -17.14
C ALA A 68 5.32 -0.66 -16.14
N LEU A 69 4.27 0.05 -16.60
CA LEU A 69 3.09 0.36 -15.79
C LEU A 69 2.37 -0.91 -15.31
N ALA A 70 2.08 -1.84 -16.22
CA ALA A 70 1.29 -3.02 -15.90
C ALA A 70 2.04 -3.98 -14.98
N LEU A 71 3.33 -4.24 -15.27
CA LEU A 71 4.17 -5.11 -14.45
C LEU A 71 4.40 -4.58 -13.04
N ARG A 72 4.48 -3.25 -12.87
CA ARG A 72 4.63 -2.63 -11.54
C ARG A 72 3.46 -2.95 -10.62
N PHE A 73 2.23 -2.81 -11.11
CA PHE A 73 1.04 -3.13 -10.32
C PHE A 73 0.85 -4.63 -10.12
N LEU A 74 1.16 -5.46 -11.13
CA LEU A 74 1.17 -6.91 -10.95
C LEU A 74 2.19 -7.34 -9.88
N GLY A 75 3.37 -6.70 -9.85
CA GLY A 75 4.38 -6.94 -8.83
C GLY A 75 3.89 -6.61 -7.42
N ASP A 76 3.22 -5.46 -7.26
CA ASP A 76 2.63 -5.10 -5.96
C ASP A 76 1.51 -6.06 -5.52
N ILE A 77 0.62 -6.44 -6.45
CA ILE A 77 -0.41 -7.46 -6.20
C ILE A 77 0.25 -8.79 -5.78
N ALA A 78 1.35 -9.18 -6.41
CA ALA A 78 2.08 -10.38 -6.04
C ALA A 78 2.60 -10.31 -4.59
N ILE A 79 3.12 -9.15 -4.14
CA ILE A 79 3.56 -8.95 -2.74
C ILE A 79 2.35 -8.99 -1.79
N ASN A 80 1.37 -8.11 -2.00
CA ASN A 80 0.37 -7.78 -0.99
C ASN A 80 -0.84 -8.72 -0.99
N PHE A 81 -1.23 -9.24 -2.16
CA PHE A 81 -2.44 -10.06 -2.32
C PHE A 81 -2.12 -11.55 -2.51
N GLU A 82 -1.11 -11.87 -3.31
CA GLU A 82 -0.72 -13.26 -3.56
C GLU A 82 0.29 -13.78 -2.52
N ALA A 83 0.98 -12.89 -1.80
CA ALA A 83 2.08 -13.21 -0.89
C ALA A 83 3.22 -14.00 -1.56
N ASP A 84 3.49 -13.72 -2.83
CA ASP A 84 4.54 -14.32 -3.65
C ASP A 84 5.63 -13.29 -3.97
N VAL A 85 6.60 -13.17 -3.05
CA VAL A 85 7.70 -12.20 -3.16
C VAL A 85 8.65 -12.54 -4.31
N ASP A 86 8.80 -13.82 -4.65
CA ASP A 86 9.67 -14.26 -5.75
C ASP A 86 9.08 -13.90 -7.12
N LYS A 87 7.75 -14.03 -7.26
CA LYS A 87 7.03 -13.54 -8.44
C LYS A 87 7.07 -12.01 -8.51
N ALA A 88 6.89 -11.33 -7.38
CA ALA A 88 6.97 -9.88 -7.32
C ALA A 88 8.32 -9.33 -7.78
N GLU A 89 9.44 -9.92 -7.31
CA GLU A 89 10.79 -9.55 -7.72
C GLU A 89 10.94 -9.62 -9.24
N LYS A 90 10.56 -10.75 -9.85
CA LYS A 90 10.63 -10.93 -11.31
C LYS A 90 9.79 -9.90 -12.07
N LEU A 91 8.59 -9.59 -11.58
CA LEU A 91 7.70 -8.61 -12.21
C LEU A 91 8.27 -7.19 -12.10
N LEU A 92 8.78 -6.81 -10.93
CA LEU A 92 9.32 -5.48 -10.67
C LEU A 92 10.67 -5.25 -11.37
N ASP A 93 11.52 -6.28 -11.48
CA ASP A 93 12.75 -6.23 -12.27
C ASP A 93 12.45 -6.00 -13.75
N ARG A 94 11.47 -6.74 -14.30
CA ARG A 94 11.03 -6.53 -15.69
C ARG A 94 10.39 -5.17 -15.90
N SER A 95 9.61 -4.68 -14.93
CA SER A 95 9.06 -3.31 -14.95
C SER A 95 10.18 -2.27 -14.98
N LEU A 96 11.21 -2.45 -14.15
CA LEU A 96 12.33 -1.51 -14.04
C LEU A 96 13.15 -1.52 -15.32
N GLN A 97 13.43 -2.69 -15.88
CA GLN A 97 14.11 -2.82 -17.17
C GLN A 97 13.34 -2.11 -18.29
N ALA A 98 12.02 -2.27 -18.37
CA ALA A 98 11.20 -1.57 -19.36
C ALA A 98 11.22 -0.05 -19.15
N ALA A 99 11.15 0.41 -17.89
CA ALA A 99 11.23 1.83 -17.55
C ALA A 99 12.61 2.45 -17.87
N GLU A 100 13.69 1.72 -17.63
CA GLU A 100 15.06 2.14 -17.95
C GLU A 100 15.29 2.19 -19.46
N GLN A 101 14.77 1.22 -20.22
CA GLN A 101 14.81 1.24 -21.68
C GLN A 101 13.99 2.37 -22.28
N LEU A 102 12.86 2.71 -21.67
CA LEU A 102 12.05 3.87 -22.04
C LEU A 102 12.83 5.18 -21.82
N GLY A 103 13.75 5.22 -20.85
CA GLY A 103 14.60 6.38 -20.57
C GLY A 103 13.89 7.52 -19.83
N GLU A 104 12.69 7.26 -19.29
CA GLU A 104 11.84 8.25 -18.64
C GLU A 104 11.98 8.18 -17.11
N PRO A 105 12.56 9.20 -16.45
CA PRO A 105 12.77 9.21 -15.00
C PRO A 105 11.47 8.99 -14.21
N TRP A 106 10.35 9.51 -14.71
CA TRP A 106 9.03 9.36 -14.11
C TRP A 106 8.62 7.89 -13.93
N ALA A 107 8.90 7.04 -14.94
CA ALA A 107 8.57 5.62 -14.92
C ALA A 107 9.53 4.86 -13.98
N ILE A 108 10.84 5.17 -14.06
CA ILE A 108 11.86 4.55 -13.23
C ILE A 108 11.57 4.80 -11.75
N VAL A 109 11.35 6.06 -11.36
CA VAL A 109 11.04 6.44 -9.97
C VAL A 109 9.81 5.69 -9.48
N ARG A 110 8.73 5.66 -10.26
CA ARG A 110 7.52 4.93 -9.90
C ARG A 110 7.78 3.44 -9.72
N THR A 111 8.59 2.80 -10.55
CA THR A 111 8.92 1.39 -10.34
C THR A 111 9.78 1.17 -9.11
N LEU A 112 10.79 2.01 -8.85
CA LEU A 112 11.65 1.91 -7.67
C LEU A 112 10.84 2.03 -6.35
N LEU A 113 9.84 2.92 -6.31
CA LEU A 113 8.94 3.05 -5.15
C LEU A 113 8.26 1.73 -4.75
N PHE A 114 7.97 0.86 -5.72
CA PHE A 114 7.37 -0.45 -5.49
C PHE A 114 8.45 -1.53 -5.31
N ALA A 115 9.53 -1.49 -6.10
CA ALA A 115 10.63 -2.45 -6.03
C ALA A 115 11.32 -2.50 -4.66
N GLY A 116 11.40 -1.37 -3.95
CA GLY A 116 11.98 -1.33 -2.61
C GLY A 116 11.27 -2.21 -1.57
N TRP A 117 9.99 -2.52 -1.79
CA TRP A 117 9.24 -3.43 -0.90
C TRP A 117 9.72 -4.88 -1.00
N VAL A 118 10.30 -5.31 -2.12
CA VAL A 118 10.81 -6.68 -2.29
C VAL A 118 11.92 -7.02 -1.28
N PRO A 119 13.04 -6.28 -1.21
CA PRO A 119 14.05 -6.51 -0.17
C PRO A 119 13.52 -6.19 1.23
N TRP A 120 12.63 -5.21 1.39
CA TRP A 120 12.02 -4.89 2.70
C TRP A 120 11.23 -6.06 3.27
N THR A 121 10.38 -6.72 2.47
CA THR A 121 9.62 -7.92 2.88
C THR A 121 10.53 -9.11 3.19
N ARG A 122 11.75 -9.13 2.63
CA ARG A 122 12.80 -10.12 2.96
C ARG A 122 13.69 -9.66 4.12
N GLU A 123 13.32 -8.61 4.84
CA GLU A 123 14.07 -8.03 5.96
C GLU A 123 15.47 -7.51 5.57
N ARG A 124 15.71 -7.28 4.27
CA ARG A 124 16.95 -6.71 3.72
C ARG A 124 16.84 -5.19 3.65
N TYR A 125 16.69 -4.57 4.81
CA TYR A 125 16.36 -3.14 4.94
C TYR A 125 17.42 -2.21 4.33
N GLN A 126 18.70 -2.60 4.36
CA GLN A 126 19.77 -1.81 3.74
C GLN A 126 19.65 -1.80 2.21
N GLU A 127 19.26 -2.92 1.59
CA GLU A 127 19.02 -2.98 0.14
C GLU A 127 17.78 -2.16 -0.25
N ALA A 128 16.73 -2.20 0.57
CA ALA A 128 15.53 -1.40 0.38
C ALA A 128 15.83 0.11 0.44
N GLU A 129 16.68 0.54 1.39
CA GLU A 129 17.10 1.94 1.49
C GLU A 129 17.78 2.45 0.22
N VAL A 130 18.71 1.67 -0.35
CA VAL A 130 19.40 2.04 -1.58
C VAL A 130 18.41 2.29 -2.71
N ILE A 131 17.38 1.45 -2.84
CA ILE A 131 16.36 1.58 -3.88
C ILE A 131 15.52 2.85 -3.69
N TRP A 132 15.01 3.11 -2.48
CA TRP A 132 14.18 4.29 -2.23
C TRP A 132 14.98 5.59 -2.24
N ARG A 133 16.25 5.58 -1.81
CA ARG A 133 17.17 6.72 -1.98
C ARG A 133 17.40 7.02 -3.46
N ARG A 134 17.65 6.00 -4.28
CA ARG A 134 17.75 6.17 -5.74
C ARG A 134 16.48 6.80 -6.32
N ALA A 135 15.30 6.37 -5.88
CA ALA A 135 14.03 6.98 -6.31
C ALA A 135 13.95 8.47 -5.91
N LEU A 136 14.33 8.80 -4.68
CA LEU A 136 14.31 10.16 -4.14
C LEU A 136 15.34 11.09 -4.80
N ASP A 137 16.48 10.57 -5.23
CA ASP A 137 17.51 11.36 -5.91
C ASP A 137 17.12 11.66 -7.37
N MET A 138 16.31 10.78 -7.99
CA MET A 138 15.88 10.92 -9.39
C MET A 138 14.57 11.69 -9.57
N VAL A 139 13.74 11.78 -8.53
CA VAL A 139 12.40 12.37 -8.62
C VAL A 139 12.45 13.86 -8.96
N ASP A 140 11.56 14.30 -9.86
CA ASP A 140 11.36 15.73 -10.11
C ASP A 140 10.97 16.42 -8.79
N PRO A 141 11.63 17.52 -8.38
CA PRO A 141 11.27 18.27 -7.18
C PRO A 141 9.79 18.68 -7.10
N LYS A 142 9.11 18.84 -8.23
CA LYS A 142 7.68 19.19 -8.33
C LYS A 142 6.77 17.97 -8.25
N ASP A 143 7.27 16.74 -8.37
CA ASP A 143 6.50 15.52 -8.15
C ASP A 143 6.41 15.23 -6.65
N HIS A 144 5.59 16.02 -5.95
CA HIS A 144 5.39 15.88 -4.51
C HIS A 144 4.86 14.49 -4.15
N TRP A 145 4.03 13.88 -4.99
CA TRP A 145 3.47 12.55 -4.73
C TRP A 145 4.57 11.48 -4.64
N SER A 146 5.48 11.44 -5.63
CA SER A 146 6.58 10.46 -5.61
C SER A 146 7.57 10.74 -4.48
N ARG A 147 7.87 12.01 -4.20
CA ARG A 147 8.75 12.42 -3.09
C ARG A 147 8.20 11.96 -1.75
N VAL A 148 6.93 12.25 -1.47
CA VAL A 148 6.30 11.86 -0.22
C VAL A 148 6.29 10.34 -0.09
N ARG A 149 5.94 9.59 -1.15
CA ARG A 149 5.98 8.11 -1.08
C ARG A 149 7.38 7.57 -0.79
N ALA A 150 8.43 8.14 -1.40
CA ALA A 150 9.81 7.73 -1.13
C ALA A 150 10.20 8.02 0.34
N LEU A 151 9.94 9.23 0.83
CA LEU A 151 10.24 9.62 2.21
C LEU A 151 9.46 8.77 3.23
N THR A 152 8.19 8.49 2.96
CA THR A 152 7.38 7.61 3.80
C THR A 152 7.92 6.19 3.82
N ALA A 153 8.32 5.63 2.67
CA ALA A 153 8.91 4.30 2.62
C ALA A 153 10.25 4.22 3.36
N LEU A 154 11.09 5.25 3.23
CA LEU A 154 12.32 5.38 4.01
C LEU A 154 12.03 5.50 5.51
N SER A 155 11.01 6.25 5.91
CA SER A 155 10.60 6.34 7.32
C SER A 155 10.21 4.96 7.88
N ILE A 156 9.42 4.20 7.12
CA ILE A 156 9.07 2.81 7.48
C ILE A 156 10.33 1.94 7.62
N ASN A 157 11.26 2.05 6.68
CA ASN A 157 12.52 1.32 6.71
C ASN A 157 13.37 1.66 7.94
N HIS A 158 13.50 2.94 8.28
CA HIS A 158 14.22 3.40 9.47
C HIS A 158 13.57 2.89 10.76
N SER A 159 12.22 2.87 10.85
CA SER A 159 11.53 2.23 11.98
C SER A 159 11.90 0.75 12.11
N GLN A 160 11.97 -0.02 11.01
CA GLN A 160 12.38 -1.44 11.06
C GLN A 160 13.83 -1.63 11.50
N MET A 161 14.70 -0.66 11.20
CA MET A 161 16.09 -0.64 11.66
C MET A 161 16.26 -0.10 13.09
N ASN A 162 15.17 0.21 13.80
CA ASN A 162 15.14 0.88 15.10
C ASN A 162 15.75 2.30 15.12
N ASP A 163 15.86 2.96 13.97
CA ASP A 163 16.21 4.39 13.87
C ASP A 163 14.93 5.25 13.87
N HIS A 164 14.22 5.24 15.00
CA HIS A 164 12.93 5.92 15.12
C HIS A 164 13.04 7.45 15.03
N GLU A 165 14.17 8.03 15.45
CA GLU A 165 14.44 9.47 15.30
C GLU A 165 14.70 9.85 13.83
N GLY A 166 15.44 9.03 13.08
CA GLY A 166 15.59 9.19 11.64
C GLY A 166 14.25 9.02 10.91
N ALA A 167 13.46 8.02 11.31
CA ALA A 167 12.11 7.79 10.78
C ALA A 167 11.20 9.01 11.01
N LEU A 168 11.28 9.65 12.18
CA LEU A 168 10.49 10.82 12.52
C LEU A 168 10.88 12.03 11.66
N LYS A 169 12.17 12.25 11.43
CA LYS A 169 12.62 13.33 10.53
C LYS A 169 12.12 13.14 9.10
N LEU A 170 12.19 11.92 8.59
CA LEU A 170 11.73 11.58 7.24
C LEU A 170 10.23 11.80 7.09
N ILE A 171 9.43 11.37 8.07
CA ILE A 171 7.97 11.54 7.99
C ILE A 171 7.53 12.99 8.23
N ASP A 172 8.30 13.77 8.98
CA ASP A 172 8.06 15.20 9.17
C ASP A 172 8.28 15.98 7.86
N GLU A 173 9.35 15.65 7.12
CA GLU A 173 9.59 16.18 5.78
C GLU A 173 8.47 15.79 4.80
N ALA A 174 8.09 14.50 4.81
CA ALA A 174 6.99 13.98 4.00
C ALA A 174 5.65 14.69 4.29
N GLY A 175 5.33 14.90 5.57
CA GLY A 175 4.11 15.58 6.00
C GLY A 175 4.05 17.06 5.60
N ALA A 176 5.19 17.76 5.64
CA ALA A 176 5.28 19.15 5.18
C ALA A 176 4.97 19.25 3.66
N LEU A 177 5.61 18.39 2.86
CA LEU A 177 5.38 18.32 1.41
C LEU A 177 3.93 17.92 1.07
N ALA A 178 3.36 16.97 1.80
CA ALA A 178 1.96 16.56 1.62
C ALA A 178 0.99 17.71 1.88
N GLY A 179 1.25 18.53 2.90
CA GLY A 179 0.47 19.72 3.22
C GLY A 179 0.49 20.76 2.10
N GLU A 180 1.66 21.00 1.49
CA GLU A 180 1.81 21.92 0.36
C GLU A 180 1.05 21.45 -0.90
N ALA A 181 1.08 20.13 -1.16
CA ALA A 181 0.37 19.53 -2.29
C ALA A 181 -1.17 19.52 -2.12
N SER A 182 -1.67 19.73 -0.91
CA SER A 182 -3.11 19.63 -0.55
C SER A 182 -3.77 18.29 -0.94
N ASP A 183 -2.98 17.23 -1.12
CA ASP A 183 -3.47 15.89 -1.41
C ASP A 183 -3.87 15.17 -0.11
N GLN A 184 -5.18 15.09 0.12
CA GLN A 184 -5.75 14.51 1.35
C GLN A 184 -5.32 13.06 1.57
N PHE A 185 -5.21 12.25 0.51
CA PHE A 185 -4.83 10.86 0.66
C PHE A 185 -3.39 10.74 1.18
N THR A 186 -2.49 11.52 0.60
CA THR A 186 -1.08 11.57 1.02
C THR A 186 -0.93 12.19 2.42
N ILE A 187 -1.72 13.21 2.77
CA ILE A 187 -1.75 13.77 4.13
C ILE A 187 -2.19 12.71 5.15
N ALA A 188 -3.21 11.92 4.84
CA ALA A 188 -3.68 10.86 5.74
C ALA A 188 -2.62 9.77 5.94
N ASN A 189 -1.96 9.36 4.85
CA ASN A 189 -0.90 8.35 4.91
C ASN A 189 0.28 8.82 5.78
N THR A 190 0.76 10.04 5.56
CA THR A 190 1.85 10.62 6.38
C THR A 190 1.47 10.78 7.85
N ALA A 191 0.21 11.14 8.14
CA ALA A 191 -0.29 11.22 9.52
C ALA A 191 -0.28 9.85 10.21
N VAL A 192 -0.80 8.80 9.58
CA VAL A 192 -0.78 7.44 10.16
C VAL A 192 0.65 6.97 10.41
N GLN A 193 1.55 7.21 9.46
CA GLN A 193 2.96 6.83 9.61
C GLN A 193 3.67 7.59 10.71
N ARG A 194 3.38 8.89 10.88
CA ARG A 194 3.88 9.66 12.02
C ARG A 194 3.35 9.11 13.34
N GLY A 195 2.07 8.73 13.39
CA GLY A 195 1.49 8.04 14.53
C GLY A 195 2.25 6.75 14.87
N ARG A 196 2.58 5.93 13.87
CA ARG A 196 3.36 4.69 14.05
C ARG A 196 4.75 4.97 14.63
N VAL A 197 5.49 5.92 14.05
CA VAL A 197 6.83 6.28 14.55
C VAL A 197 6.78 6.81 15.99
N LEU A 198 5.76 7.59 16.35
CA LEU A 198 5.55 8.05 17.73
C LEU A 198 5.20 6.91 18.68
N ASP A 199 4.42 5.92 18.24
CA ASP A 199 4.12 4.72 19.02
C ASP A 199 5.38 3.86 19.25
N ASP A 200 6.23 3.71 18.22
CA ASP A 200 7.54 3.05 18.32
C ASP A 200 8.47 3.76 19.34
N LEU A 201 8.39 5.09 19.42
CA LEU A 201 9.09 5.92 20.42
C LEU A 201 8.44 5.90 21.82
N GLU A 202 7.42 5.07 22.03
CA GLU A 202 6.61 5.03 23.25
C GLU A 202 5.86 6.33 23.59
N ARG A 203 5.80 7.29 22.65
CA ARG A 203 5.09 8.57 22.75
C ARG A 203 3.62 8.41 22.35
N ARG A 204 2.96 7.44 22.98
CA ARG A 204 1.64 6.92 22.57
C ARG A 204 0.50 7.93 22.72
N GLU A 205 0.57 8.79 23.73
CA GLU A 205 -0.36 9.93 23.88
C GLU A 205 -0.26 10.89 22.68
N GLU A 206 0.96 11.12 22.19
CA GLU A 206 1.20 12.00 21.04
C GLU A 206 0.85 11.34 19.71
N SER A 207 0.82 10.01 19.61
CA SER A 207 0.48 9.30 18.38
C SER A 207 -1.02 9.34 18.04
N LEU A 208 -1.89 9.34 19.06
CA LEU A 208 -3.34 9.26 18.85
C LEU A 208 -3.93 10.37 17.98
N PRO A 209 -3.59 11.67 18.17
CA PRO A 209 -4.09 12.73 17.29
C PRO A 209 -3.71 12.53 15.82
N TRP A 210 -2.54 11.93 15.55
CA TRP A 210 -2.10 11.64 14.19
C TRP A 210 -2.89 10.49 13.57
N PHE A 211 -3.15 9.44 14.34
CA PHE A 211 -4.07 8.38 13.89
C PHE A 211 -5.49 8.90 13.67
N ASP A 212 -6.01 9.73 14.57
CA ASP A 212 -7.34 10.33 14.44
C ASP A 212 -7.47 11.16 13.16
N ARG A 213 -6.44 11.94 12.84
CA ARG A 213 -6.36 12.70 11.58
C ARG A 213 -6.41 11.78 10.37
N GLY A 214 -5.60 10.72 10.35
CA GLY A 214 -5.59 9.74 9.25
C GLY A 214 -6.93 9.03 9.09
N VAL A 215 -7.52 8.55 10.19
CA VAL A 215 -8.83 7.89 10.22
C VAL A 215 -9.93 8.80 9.70
N ALA A 216 -9.95 10.08 10.12
CA ALA A 216 -10.96 11.04 9.66
C ALA A 216 -10.89 11.23 8.14
N ILE A 217 -9.69 11.49 7.60
CA ILE A 217 -9.51 11.73 6.18
C ILE A 217 -9.82 10.48 5.35
N PHE A 218 -9.31 9.30 5.74
CA PHE A 218 -9.61 8.07 5.00
C PHE A 218 -11.11 7.72 5.03
N SER A 219 -11.81 8.04 6.11
CA SER A 219 -13.27 7.91 6.19
C SER A 219 -13.98 8.84 5.20
N GLU A 220 -13.54 10.09 5.07
CA GLU A 220 -14.12 11.05 4.11
C GLU A 220 -13.86 10.65 2.65
N LEU A 221 -12.67 10.11 2.37
CA LEU A 221 -12.28 9.64 1.05
C LEU A 221 -12.96 8.31 0.65
N GLY A 222 -13.49 7.56 1.62
CA GLY A 222 -13.97 6.20 1.39
C GLY A 222 -12.86 5.20 1.08
N ALA A 223 -11.63 5.48 1.53
CA ALA A 223 -10.44 4.65 1.37
C ALA A 223 -10.50 3.49 2.38
N ARG A 224 -11.25 2.44 2.03
CA ARG A 224 -11.69 1.40 2.98
C ARG A 224 -10.52 0.63 3.61
N TRP A 225 -9.54 0.26 2.80
CA TRP A 225 -8.39 -0.52 3.25
C TRP A 225 -7.51 0.32 4.18
N GLU A 226 -7.19 1.54 3.76
CA GLU A 226 -6.37 2.48 4.51
C GLU A 226 -7.05 2.89 5.83
N LEU A 227 -8.38 3.04 5.83
CA LEU A 227 -9.15 3.27 7.04
C LEU A 227 -9.06 2.09 8.02
N ALA A 228 -9.13 0.85 7.52
CA ALA A 228 -8.97 -0.33 8.35
C ALA A 228 -7.55 -0.41 8.95
N ASP A 229 -6.53 -0.16 8.14
CA ASP A 229 -5.13 -0.11 8.56
C ASP A 229 -4.85 0.99 9.61
N ALA A 230 -5.36 2.20 9.38
CA ALA A 230 -5.25 3.32 10.32
C ALA A 230 -5.95 3.04 11.65
N ARG A 231 -7.16 2.44 11.62
CA ARG A 231 -7.86 2.04 12.84
C ARG A 231 -7.15 0.91 13.56
N ALA A 232 -6.58 -0.08 12.85
CA ALA A 232 -5.79 -1.13 13.48
C ALA A 232 -4.59 -0.54 14.25
N ALA A 233 -3.83 0.37 13.63
CA ALA A 233 -2.71 1.04 14.28
C ALA A 233 -3.15 1.86 15.51
N ARG A 234 -4.26 2.63 15.39
CA ARG A 234 -4.83 3.37 16.52
C ARG A 234 -5.28 2.44 17.66
N GLY A 235 -5.89 1.31 17.32
CA GLY A 235 -6.35 0.32 18.28
C GLY A 235 -5.19 -0.32 19.06
N ILE A 236 -4.07 -0.59 18.39
CA ILE A 236 -2.83 -1.06 19.04
C ILE A 236 -2.31 0.00 20.03
N ALA A 237 -2.20 1.26 19.62
CA ALA A 237 -1.75 2.34 20.52
C ALA A 237 -2.69 2.51 21.74
N LYS A 238 -4.01 2.46 21.52
CA LYS A 238 -5.02 2.51 22.58
C LYS A 238 -4.90 1.32 23.55
N ARG A 239 -4.61 0.11 23.06
CA ARG A 239 -4.37 -1.07 23.91
C ARG A 239 -3.19 -0.83 24.84
N GLU A 240 -2.10 -0.30 24.30
CA GLU A 240 -0.89 -0.03 25.10
C GLU A 240 -1.14 1.03 26.18
N LEU A 241 -1.98 2.02 25.90
CA LEU A 241 -2.45 3.02 26.87
C LEU A 241 -3.51 2.48 27.86
N GLY A 242 -3.91 1.21 27.77
CA GLY A 242 -4.93 0.62 28.63
C GLY A 242 -6.37 1.02 28.29
N ARG A 243 -6.60 1.70 27.16
CA ARG A 243 -7.93 2.08 26.63
C ARG A 243 -8.56 0.89 25.90
N LEU A 244 -8.79 -0.19 26.65
CA LEU A 244 -9.07 -1.51 26.08
C LEU A 244 -10.40 -1.56 25.30
N ASP A 245 -11.45 -0.87 25.74
CA ASP A 245 -12.74 -0.82 25.03
C ASP A 245 -12.62 -0.14 23.66
N GLU A 246 -11.93 1.00 23.62
CA GLU A 246 -11.74 1.74 22.39
C GLU A 246 -10.77 1.03 21.43
N ALA A 247 -9.78 0.32 21.98
CA ALA A 247 -8.90 -0.55 21.19
C ALA A 247 -9.69 -1.67 20.51
N GLU A 248 -10.58 -2.33 21.26
CA GLU A 248 -11.42 -3.41 20.75
C GLU A 248 -12.35 -2.94 19.63
N GLU A 249 -12.93 -1.74 19.74
CA GLU A 249 -13.77 -1.17 18.69
C GLU A 249 -12.99 -0.98 17.38
N ASP A 250 -11.82 -0.37 17.47
CA ASP A 250 -10.97 -0.09 16.30
C ASP A 250 -10.46 -1.36 15.63
N LEU A 251 -10.01 -2.34 16.42
CA LEU A 251 -9.50 -3.61 15.92
C LEU A 251 -10.61 -4.47 15.28
N ARG A 252 -11.81 -4.52 15.87
CA ARG A 252 -12.96 -5.23 15.28
C ARG A 252 -13.40 -4.58 13.97
N TYR A 253 -13.37 -3.26 13.88
CA TYR A 253 -13.65 -2.57 12.62
C TYR A 253 -12.65 -2.98 11.54
N ALA A 254 -11.35 -2.95 11.86
CA ALA A 254 -10.30 -3.28 10.91
C ALA A 254 -10.40 -4.73 10.39
N ILE A 255 -10.63 -5.70 11.27
CA ILE A 255 -10.84 -7.11 10.90
C ILE A 255 -12.02 -7.26 9.94
N ARG A 256 -13.16 -6.67 10.27
CA ARG A 256 -14.37 -6.78 9.44
C ARG A 256 -14.11 -6.26 8.01
N ILE A 257 -13.47 -5.10 7.89
CA ILE A 257 -13.15 -4.53 6.57
C ILE A 257 -12.12 -5.40 5.84
N ALA A 258 -11.09 -5.90 6.52
CA ALA A 258 -10.11 -6.81 5.94
C ALA A 258 -10.78 -8.06 5.35
N GLU A 259 -11.69 -8.69 6.11
CA GLU A 259 -12.46 -9.86 5.67
C GLU A 259 -13.37 -9.54 4.48
N GLU A 260 -14.06 -8.39 4.49
CA GLU A 260 -14.89 -7.93 3.38
C GLU A 260 -14.09 -7.66 2.09
N LEU A 261 -12.82 -7.25 2.21
CA LEU A 261 -11.90 -7.02 1.08
C LEU A 261 -11.16 -8.29 0.63
N GLY A 262 -11.30 -9.39 1.37
CA GLY A 262 -10.53 -10.61 1.13
C GLY A 262 -9.02 -10.44 1.39
N ASP A 263 -8.65 -9.47 2.22
CA ASP A 263 -7.28 -9.22 2.63
C ASP A 263 -6.78 -10.38 3.51
N ARG A 264 -5.54 -10.81 3.26
CA ARG A 264 -4.94 -11.97 3.93
C ARG A 264 -3.89 -11.60 4.98
N GLN A 265 -3.38 -10.37 4.96
CA GLN A 265 -2.29 -9.89 5.82
C GLN A 265 -2.83 -9.12 7.02
N LEU A 266 -3.75 -8.18 6.76
CA LEU A 266 -4.36 -7.31 7.76
C LEU A 266 -5.15 -8.08 8.86
N PRO A 267 -5.73 -9.27 8.63
CA PRO A 267 -6.41 -9.99 9.70
C PRO A 267 -5.46 -10.56 10.76
N GLY A 268 -4.29 -11.12 10.39
CA GLY A 268 -3.42 -11.86 11.32
C GLY A 268 -2.91 -11.01 12.48
N TRP A 269 -2.20 -9.92 12.17
CA TRP A 269 -1.70 -8.98 13.17
C TRP A 269 -2.81 -8.30 14.01
N THR A 270 -3.98 -8.03 13.42
CA THR A 270 -5.12 -7.38 14.10
C THR A 270 -5.81 -8.36 15.07
N TRP A 271 -5.94 -9.63 14.71
CA TRP A 271 -6.44 -10.68 15.60
C TRP A 271 -5.51 -10.91 16.78
N ARG A 272 -4.20 -10.94 16.54
CA ARG A 272 -3.19 -10.96 17.61
C ARG A 272 -3.33 -9.76 18.55
N ALA A 273 -3.52 -8.56 17.99
CA ALA A 273 -3.71 -7.37 18.80
C ALA A 273 -4.97 -7.45 19.68
N LEU A 274 -6.05 -8.03 19.15
CA LEU A 274 -7.29 -8.25 19.86
C LEU A 274 -7.15 -9.31 20.95
N ALA A 275 -6.38 -10.38 20.72
CA ALA A 275 -6.08 -11.39 21.72
C ALA A 275 -5.39 -10.78 22.95
N LEU A 276 -4.39 -9.91 22.72
CA LEU A 276 -3.70 -9.17 23.78
C LEU A 276 -4.63 -8.23 24.57
N VAL A 277 -5.67 -7.66 23.92
CA VAL A 277 -6.71 -6.89 24.63
C VAL A 277 -7.48 -7.78 25.62
N ALA A 278 -7.86 -9.00 25.20
CA ALA A 278 -8.57 -9.94 26.07
C ALA A 278 -7.69 -10.44 27.23
N GLU A 279 -6.40 -10.69 26.98
CA GLU A 279 -5.44 -11.06 28.03
C GLU A 279 -5.30 -9.95 29.08
N ARG A 280 -5.18 -8.69 28.67
CA ARG A 280 -5.12 -7.55 29.61
C ARG A 280 -6.39 -7.38 30.44
N ARG A 281 -7.53 -7.86 29.95
CA ARG A 281 -8.80 -7.92 30.71
C ARG A 281 -8.90 -9.11 31.66
N GLY A 282 -8.00 -10.09 31.52
CA GLY A 282 -8.06 -11.35 32.26
C GLY A 282 -9.08 -12.35 31.69
N ASP A 283 -9.67 -12.10 30.51
CA ASP A 283 -10.58 -13.04 29.85
C ASP A 283 -9.77 -14.05 29.02
N LYS A 284 -9.38 -15.14 29.68
CA LYS A 284 -8.59 -16.21 29.06
C LYS A 284 -9.34 -16.92 27.92
N ALA A 285 -10.65 -17.10 28.06
CA ALA A 285 -11.45 -17.81 27.05
C ALA A 285 -11.53 -16.99 25.77
N GLU A 286 -11.76 -15.68 25.89
CA GLU A 286 -11.79 -14.80 24.73
C GLU A 286 -10.40 -14.63 24.09
N ALA A 287 -9.35 -14.57 24.90
CA ALA A 287 -7.97 -14.53 24.41
C ALA A 287 -7.62 -15.79 23.59
N GLU A 288 -7.93 -16.98 24.09
CA GLU A 288 -7.68 -18.25 23.39
C GLU A 288 -8.39 -18.31 22.04
N GLU A 289 -9.66 -17.89 21.98
CA GLU A 289 -10.41 -17.81 20.73
C GLU A 289 -9.78 -16.82 19.74
N ARG A 290 -9.43 -15.61 20.19
CA ARG A 290 -8.80 -14.59 19.35
C ARG A 290 -7.42 -15.04 18.83
N TRP A 291 -6.64 -15.74 19.65
CA TRP A 291 -5.38 -16.37 19.23
C TRP A 291 -5.58 -17.46 18.19
N ARG A 292 -6.64 -18.28 18.33
CA ARG A 292 -7.01 -19.27 17.31
C ARG A 292 -7.34 -18.59 15.98
N ARG A 293 -8.12 -17.51 16.01
CA ARG A 293 -8.45 -16.71 14.81
C ARG A 293 -7.21 -16.10 14.14
N SER A 294 -6.24 -15.61 14.94
CA SER A 294 -4.95 -15.12 14.41
C SER A 294 -4.23 -16.21 13.62
N ARG A 295 -4.09 -17.41 14.20
CA ARG A 295 -3.45 -18.54 13.54
C ARG A 295 -4.20 -19.01 12.30
N GLU A 296 -5.53 -18.96 12.30
CA GLU A 296 -6.34 -19.30 11.13
C GLU A 296 -6.25 -18.27 10.02
N ALA A 297 -6.11 -16.99 10.36
CA ALA A 297 -5.83 -15.94 9.40
C ALA A 297 -4.43 -16.12 8.77
N GLU A 298 -3.43 -16.41 9.60
CA GLU A 298 -2.05 -16.67 9.18
C GLU A 298 -1.92 -17.97 8.37
N SER A 299 -2.63 -19.04 8.73
CA SER A 299 -2.59 -20.35 8.05
C SER A 299 -3.39 -20.39 6.75
N ARG A 300 -4.20 -19.37 6.48
CA ARG A 300 -4.72 -19.08 5.14
C ARG A 300 -3.67 -18.42 4.23
N GLY A 301 -2.42 -18.24 4.71
CA GLY A 301 -1.20 -18.05 3.91
C GLY A 301 -0.79 -19.31 3.13
N PRO A 302 -0.01 -19.19 2.04
CA PRO A 302 -0.26 -19.91 0.80
C PRO A 302 -0.02 -21.43 0.82
N HIS A 303 -0.91 -22.13 0.10
CA HIS A 303 -0.59 -23.30 -0.71
C HIS A 303 -0.22 -22.84 -2.12
#